data_AF-A0A9E5GHN0-F1
#
_entry.id   AF-A0A9E5GHN0-F1
#
_cell.length_a   1.000
_cell.length_b   1.000
_cell.length_c   1.000
_cell.angle_alpha   90.00
_cell.angle_beta   90.00
_cell.angle_gamma   90.00
#
_symmetry.space_group_name_H-M   'P 1'
#
loop_
_entity.id
_entity.type
_entity.pdbx_description
1 polymer ?
#
loop_
_entity_poly.entity_id
_entity_poly.type
_entity_poly.pdbx_seq_one_letter_code
_entity_poly.pdbx_strand_id
1 'polypeptide(L)'
;MESDVPDTKEPLLETIGSTLLLILFLTLYIKPDLLAVYQRGAEPTPMLTSSSAKGLMFGLLTFSLLAFLISLVRLIRKRWSPPLLWFSCINDLLGALYFAFFMTRWDALNQEFLRFFRNDLNTWKLIAKASALCFLLLTLISIADDLYKVYKHRKRH
;
A
#
# COMPACT_ATOMS: atom_id res chain seq x y z
N MET A 1 23.49 26.74 18.21
CA MET A 1 22.27 27.39 17.68
C MET A 1 21.98 26.68 16.38
N GLU A 2 21.36 25.51 16.50
CA GLU A 2 21.11 24.59 15.38
C GLU A 2 19.89 25.13 14.65
N SER A 3 20.04 25.43 13.37
CA SER A 3 19.00 26.08 12.58
C SER A 3 17.78 25.18 12.46
N ASP A 4 16.67 25.58 13.09
CA ASP A 4 15.31 25.08 12.85
C ASP A 4 14.89 25.43 11.41
N VAL A 5 15.47 24.76 10.42
CA VAL A 5 14.86 24.68 9.10
C VAL A 5 13.67 23.74 9.28
N PRO A 6 12.41 24.21 9.14
CA PRO A 6 11.27 23.32 9.24
C PRO A 6 11.46 22.22 8.20
N ASP A 7 11.44 20.97 8.66
CA ASP A 7 11.65 19.80 7.82
C ASP A 7 10.47 19.64 6.83
N THR A 8 10.56 20.42 5.77
CA THR A 8 9.58 20.52 4.68
C THR A 8 9.78 19.41 3.66
N LYS A 9 10.86 18.64 3.77
CA LYS A 9 11.22 17.59 2.82
C LYS A 9 10.49 16.29 3.12
N GLU A 10 10.42 15.89 4.39
CA GLU A 10 9.67 14.70 4.82
C GLU A 10 8.19 14.71 4.39
N PRO A 11 7.36 15.72 4.74
CA PRO A 11 5.93 15.69 4.39
C PRO A 11 5.70 15.80 2.87
N LEU A 12 6.62 16.44 2.14
CA LEU A 12 6.55 16.49 0.68
C LEU A 12 6.81 15.11 0.07
N LEU A 13 7.85 14.41 0.53
CA LEU A 13 8.21 13.08 0.04
C LEU A 13 7.09 12.06 0.30
N GLU A 14 6.48 12.09 1.48
CA GLU A 14 5.32 11.25 1.82
C GLU A 14 4.11 11.54 0.93
N THR A 15 3.86 12.81 0.64
CA THR A 15 2.77 13.21 -0.26
C THR A 15 3.04 12.73 -1.68
N ILE A 16 4.28 12.83 -2.18
CA ILE A 16 4.66 12.30 -3.49
C ILE A 16 4.47 10.77 -3.53
N GLY A 17 4.96 10.06 -2.52
CA GLY A 17 4.84 8.60 -2.44
C GLY A 17 3.38 8.12 -2.40
N SER A 18 2.55 8.73 -1.56
CA SER A 18 1.12 8.42 -1.48
C SER A 18 0.37 8.79 -2.76
N THR A 19 0.75 9.87 -3.45
CA THR A 19 0.17 10.24 -4.76
C THR A 19 0.50 9.19 -5.82
N LEU A 20 1.75 8.73 -5.89
CA LEU A 20 2.16 7.69 -6.84
C LEU A 20 1.41 6.37 -6.61
N LEU A 21 1.28 5.95 -5.35
CA LEU A 21 0.50 4.76 -4.99
C LEU A 21 -0.98 4.93 -5.34
N LEU A 22 -1.56 6.10 -5.05
CA LEU A 22 -2.96 6.40 -5.40
C LEU A 22 -3.19 6.31 -6.91
N ILE A 23 -2.32 6.91 -7.73
CA ILE A 23 -2.41 6.85 -9.19
C ILE A 23 -2.27 5.41 -9.69
N LEU A 24 -1.34 4.64 -9.11
CA LEU A 24 -1.16 3.23 -9.45
C LEU A 24 -2.43 2.42 -9.19
N PHE A 25 -2.99 2.50 -7.98
CA PHE A 25 -4.19 1.72 -7.63
C PHE A 25 -5.45 2.23 -8.32
N LEU A 26 -5.56 3.52 -8.60
CA LEU A 26 -6.64 4.06 -9.42
C LEU A 26 -6.57 3.49 -10.84
N THR A 27 -5.36 3.43 -11.41
CA THR A 27 -5.12 2.87 -12.74
C THR A 27 -5.47 1.38 -12.77
N LEU A 28 -5.05 0.61 -11.77
CA LEU A 28 -5.40 -0.81 -11.62
C LEU A 28 -6.89 -1.04 -11.37
N TYR A 29 -7.58 -0.12 -10.70
CA TYR A 29 -9.03 -0.19 -10.50
C TYR A 29 -9.81 0.06 -11.80
N ILE A 30 -9.38 1.04 -12.61
CA ILE A 30 -10.02 1.36 -13.90
C ILE A 30 -9.70 0.29 -14.95
N LYS A 31 -8.46 -0.20 -14.98
CA LYS A 31 -7.96 -1.21 -15.93
C LYS A 31 -7.29 -2.37 -15.19
N PRO A 32 -8.06 -3.26 -14.56
CA PRO A 32 -7.50 -4.42 -13.85
C PRO A 32 -6.75 -5.38 -14.78
N ASP A 33 -7.09 -5.37 -16.07
CA ASP A 33 -6.43 -6.17 -17.11
C ASP A 33 -4.97 -5.78 -17.35
N LEU A 34 -4.48 -4.69 -16.77
CA LEU A 34 -3.04 -4.37 -16.74
C LEU A 34 -2.23 -5.43 -15.99
N LEU A 35 -2.86 -6.12 -15.03
CA LEU A 35 -2.32 -7.30 -14.39
C LEU A 35 -2.74 -8.53 -15.21
N ALA A 36 -2.17 -8.68 -16.41
CA ALA A 36 -2.43 -9.83 -17.27
C ALA A 36 -1.12 -10.36 -17.87
N VAL A 37 -1.13 -11.64 -18.24
CA VAL A 37 -0.10 -12.19 -19.11
C VAL A 37 -0.45 -11.80 -20.55
N TYR A 38 0.40 -10.98 -21.17
CA TYR A 38 0.27 -10.60 -22.56
C TYR A 38 1.09 -11.54 -23.44
N GLN A 39 0.44 -12.15 -24.43
CA GLN A 39 1.08 -13.05 -25.38
C GLN A 39 0.90 -12.55 -26.80
N ARG A 40 1.90 -12.83 -27.64
CA ARG A 40 1.86 -12.43 -29.04
C ARG A 40 0.79 -13.25 -29.78
N GLY A 41 -0.24 -12.58 -30.27
CA GLY A 41 -1.30 -13.21 -31.08
C GLY A 41 -2.40 -13.92 -30.28
N ALA A 42 -2.48 -13.70 -28.96
CA ALA A 42 -3.57 -14.20 -28.12
C ALA A 42 -4.14 -13.08 -27.26
N GLU A 43 -5.37 -13.27 -26.77
CA GLU A 43 -6.00 -12.34 -25.84
C GLU A 43 -5.26 -12.33 -24.49
N PRO A 44 -5.18 -11.18 -23.79
CA PRO A 44 -4.54 -11.09 -22.49
C PRO A 44 -5.21 -12.02 -21.47
N THR A 45 -4.43 -12.80 -20.72
CA THR A 45 -4.97 -13.62 -19.62
C THR A 45 -4.91 -12.84 -18.31
N PRO A 46 -6.03 -12.34 -17.77
CA PRO A 46 -6.02 -11.51 -16.56
C PRO A 46 -5.63 -12.32 -15.32
N MET A 47 -4.92 -11.68 -14.39
CA MET A 47 -4.47 -12.25 -13.12
C MET A 47 -5.65 -12.58 -12.20
N LEU A 48 -6.62 -11.66 -12.11
CA LEU A 48 -7.79 -11.80 -11.26
C LEU A 48 -9.01 -12.20 -12.07
N THR A 49 -9.89 -12.99 -11.46
CA THR A 49 -11.23 -13.24 -11.99
C THR A 49 -12.04 -11.93 -12.04
N SER A 50 -12.83 -11.72 -13.09
CA SER A 50 -13.54 -10.46 -13.33
C SER A 50 -14.48 -10.05 -12.19
N SER A 51 -15.07 -11.03 -11.50
CA SER A 51 -15.96 -10.82 -10.36
C SER A 51 -15.21 -10.35 -9.09
N SER A 52 -13.96 -10.77 -8.91
CA SER A 52 -13.16 -10.45 -7.71
C SER A 52 -12.25 -9.23 -7.92
N ALA A 53 -11.85 -8.94 -9.16
CA ALA A 53 -10.86 -7.92 -9.50
C ALA A 53 -11.24 -6.52 -8.98
N LYS A 54 -12.46 -6.05 -9.29
CA LYS A 54 -12.89 -4.71 -8.89
C LYS A 54 -13.01 -4.56 -7.37
N GLY A 55 -13.54 -5.56 -6.67
CA GLY A 55 -13.70 -5.51 -5.21
C GLY A 55 -12.35 -5.47 -4.48
N LEU A 56 -11.39 -6.26 -4.94
CA LEU A 56 -10.04 -6.29 -4.36
C LEU A 56 -9.25 -5.01 -4.65
N MET A 57 -9.32 -4.49 -5.88
CA MET A 57 -8.66 -3.24 -6.25
C MET A 57 -9.29 -2.03 -5.55
N PHE A 58 -10.61 -2.05 -5.32
CA PHE A 58 -11.31 -0.99 -4.59
C PHE A 58 -10.80 -0.83 -3.15
N GLY A 59 -10.51 -1.93 -2.46
CA GLY A 59 -9.95 -1.85 -1.11
C GLY A 59 -8.56 -1.21 -1.10
N LEU A 60 -7.65 -1.63 -1.99
CA LEU A 60 -6.32 -1.03 -2.13
C LEU A 60 -6.40 0.46 -2.48
N LEU A 61 -7.31 0.83 -3.38
CA LEU A 61 -7.58 2.22 -3.74
C LEU A 61 -8.08 3.04 -2.54
N THR A 62 -8.97 2.48 -1.73
CA THR A 62 -9.55 3.17 -0.57
C THR A 62 -8.47 3.52 0.46
N PHE A 63 -7.62 2.56 0.84
CA PHE A 63 -6.54 2.81 1.81
C PHE A 63 -5.48 3.79 1.26
N SER A 64 -5.22 3.74 -0.05
CA SER A 64 -4.28 4.66 -0.69
C SER A 64 -4.83 6.09 -0.79
N LEU A 65 -6.13 6.24 -1.02
CA LEU A 65 -6.80 7.53 -0.98
C LEU A 65 -6.76 8.13 0.42
N LEU A 66 -7.04 7.34 1.46
CA LEU A 66 -6.94 7.78 2.85
C LEU A 66 -5.50 8.19 3.20
N ALA A 67 -4.50 7.40 2.82
CA ALA A 67 -3.08 7.73 3.04
C ALA A 67 -2.70 9.06 2.36
N PHE A 68 -3.17 9.28 1.13
CA PHE A 68 -2.97 10.55 0.42
C PHE A 68 -3.62 11.73 1.14
N LEU A 69 -4.87 11.58 1.59
CA LEU A 69 -5.58 12.65 2.32
C LEU A 69 -4.85 13.00 3.63
N ILE A 70 -4.36 12.00 4.36
CA ILE A 70 -3.57 12.21 5.59
C ILE A 70 -2.28 12.95 5.29
N SER A 71 -1.55 12.52 4.27
CA SER A 71 -0.30 13.14 3.81
C SER A 71 -0.53 14.59 3.39
N LEU A 72 -1.61 14.86 2.65
CA LEU A 72 -1.99 16.20 2.22
C LEU A 72 -2.31 17.11 3.42
N VAL A 73 -3.07 16.60 4.41
CA VAL A 73 -3.36 17.34 5.64
C VAL A 73 -2.08 17.63 6.43
N ARG A 74 -1.14 16.65 6.51
CA ARG A 74 0.18 16.85 7.13
C ARG A 74 1.00 17.90 6.39
N LEU A 75 1.01 17.88 5.05
CA LEU A 75 1.71 18.86 4.22
C LEU A 75 1.19 20.28 4.45
N ILE A 76 -0.14 20.46 4.52
CA ILE A 76 -0.76 21.76 4.79
C ILE A 76 -0.46 22.24 6.21
N ARG A 77 -0.58 21.35 7.21
CA ARG A 77 -0.42 21.73 8.62
C ARG A 77 1.04 21.80 9.08
N LYS A 78 1.97 21.20 8.34
CA LYS A 78 3.41 21.07 8.64
C LYS A 78 3.74 20.49 10.02
N ARG A 79 2.77 19.89 10.70
CA ARG A 79 2.92 19.31 12.04
C ARG A 79 1.98 18.13 12.22
N TRP A 80 2.43 17.15 12.99
CA TRP A 80 1.58 16.06 13.45
C TRP A 80 0.65 16.56 14.55
N SER A 81 -0.66 16.31 14.38
CA SER A 81 -1.59 16.34 15.50
C SER A 81 -1.79 14.92 16.01
N PRO A 82 -1.96 14.72 17.34
CA PRO A 82 -2.24 13.40 17.90
C PRO A 82 -3.37 12.62 17.18
N PRO A 83 -4.53 13.23 16.84
CA PRO A 83 -5.57 12.49 16.13
C PRO A 83 -5.18 12.12 14.69
N LEU A 84 -4.42 12.97 14.00
CA LEU A 84 -3.96 12.69 12.63
C LEU A 84 -2.94 11.56 12.61
N LEU A 85 -2.03 11.52 13.60
CA LEU A 85 -1.06 10.45 13.76
C LEU A 85 -1.74 9.10 13.98
N TRP A 86 -2.69 9.02 14.93
CA TRP A 86 -3.43 7.80 15.18
C TRP A 86 -4.21 7.33 13.96
N PHE A 87 -4.84 8.26 13.23
CA PHE A 87 -5.55 7.92 12.01
C PHE A 87 -4.60 7.39 10.91
N SER A 88 -3.39 7.95 10.80
CA SER A 88 -2.33 7.42 9.92
C SER A 88 -1.96 6.00 10.31
N CYS A 89 -1.58 5.77 11.58
CA CYS A 89 -1.15 4.46 12.03
C CYS A 89 -2.24 3.38 11.84
N ILE A 90 -3.50 3.73 12.09
CA ILE A 90 -4.64 2.83 11.87
C ILE A 90 -4.80 2.53 10.38
N ASN A 91 -4.74 3.56 9.53
CA ASN A 91 -4.86 3.39 8.08
C ASN A 91 -3.72 2.52 7.53
N ASP A 92 -2.49 2.75 7.94
CA ASP A 92 -1.32 2.00 7.49
C ASP A 92 -1.40 0.54 7.92
N LEU A 93 -1.81 0.29 9.17
CA LEU A 93 -2.01 -1.07 9.68
C LEU A 93 -3.14 -1.80 8.93
N LEU A 94 -4.30 -1.16 8.77
CA LEU A 94 -5.43 -1.76 8.03
C LEU A 94 -5.09 -1.98 6.56
N GLY A 95 -4.38 -1.03 5.94
CA GLY A 95 -3.89 -1.16 4.57
C GLY A 95 -2.92 -2.32 4.41
N ALA A 96 -1.97 -2.49 5.34
CA ALA A 96 -1.03 -3.61 5.34
C ALA A 96 -1.72 -4.96 5.57
N LEU A 97 -2.69 -5.03 6.48
CA LEU A 97 -3.50 -6.23 6.70
C LEU A 97 -4.34 -6.56 5.46
N TYR A 98 -4.93 -5.55 4.81
CA TYR A 98 -5.67 -5.73 3.57
C TYR A 98 -4.77 -6.20 2.43
N PHE A 99 -3.57 -5.64 2.31
CA PHE A 99 -2.58 -6.09 1.33
C PHE A 99 -2.17 -7.54 1.56
N ALA A 100 -1.93 -7.94 2.82
CA ALA A 100 -1.64 -9.33 3.17
C ALA A 100 -2.81 -10.26 2.82
N PHE A 101 -4.05 -9.85 3.10
CA PHE A 101 -5.26 -10.55 2.68
C PHE A 101 -5.33 -10.70 1.15
N PHE A 102 -5.13 -9.61 0.41
CA PHE A 102 -5.11 -9.61 -1.06
C PHE A 102 -4.05 -10.56 -1.62
N MET A 103 -2.81 -10.46 -1.16
CA MET A 103 -1.68 -11.28 -1.62
C MET A 103 -1.82 -12.77 -1.31
N THR A 104 -2.65 -13.12 -0.32
CA THR A 104 -2.91 -14.51 0.06
C THR A 104 -4.20 -15.07 -0.52
N ARG A 105 -4.95 -14.29 -1.32
CA ARG A 105 -6.23 -14.69 -1.90
C ARG A 105 -6.09 -15.44 -3.23
N TRP A 106 -5.55 -16.65 -3.15
CA TRP A 106 -5.28 -17.51 -4.32
C TRP A 106 -6.55 -17.99 -5.04
N ASP A 107 -7.69 -18.03 -4.36
CA ASP A 107 -9.01 -18.33 -4.90
C ASP A 107 -9.50 -17.27 -5.90
N ALA A 108 -9.06 -16.02 -5.76
CA ALA A 108 -9.45 -14.93 -6.65
C ALA A 108 -8.66 -14.90 -7.96
N LEU A 109 -7.54 -15.65 -8.05
CA LEU A 109 -6.69 -15.71 -9.23
C LEU A 109 -7.32 -16.57 -10.33
N ASN A 110 -7.15 -16.12 -11.57
CA ASN A 110 -7.59 -16.89 -12.73
C ASN A 110 -6.76 -18.18 -12.86
N GLN A 111 -7.42 -19.32 -13.00
CA GLN A 111 -6.76 -20.62 -13.15
C GLN A 111 -5.92 -20.68 -14.45
N GLU A 112 -6.33 -20.00 -15.52
CA GLU A 112 -5.53 -19.91 -16.74
C GLU A 112 -4.25 -19.10 -16.53
N PHE A 113 -4.33 -18.03 -15.74
CA PHE A 113 -3.16 -17.26 -15.33
C PHE A 113 -2.19 -18.14 -14.51
N LEU A 114 -2.72 -18.92 -13.56
CA LEU A 114 -1.90 -19.82 -12.73
C LEU A 114 -1.20 -20.92 -13.52
N ARG A 115 -1.76 -21.36 -14.66
CA ARG A 115 -1.13 -22.34 -15.54
C ARG A 115 0.18 -21.85 -16.16
N PHE A 116 0.43 -20.54 -16.20
CA PHE A 116 1.74 -20.03 -16.61
C PHE A 116 2.84 -20.28 -15.58
N PHE A 117 2.48 -20.53 -14.33
CA PHE A 117 3.40 -20.81 -13.21
C PHE A 117 3.51 -22.31 -12.92
N ARG A 118 3.24 -23.14 -13.94
CA ARG A 118 2.84 -24.57 -13.94
C ARG A 118 3.61 -25.56 -13.05
N ASN A 119 4.76 -25.22 -12.49
CA ASN A 119 5.59 -26.14 -11.69
C ASN A 119 5.97 -25.64 -10.30
N ASP A 120 5.53 -24.44 -9.87
CA ASP A 120 6.05 -23.88 -8.62
C ASP A 120 5.05 -23.06 -7.79
N LEU A 121 3.75 -23.38 -7.91
CA LEU A 121 2.68 -22.67 -7.19
C LEU A 121 2.89 -22.64 -5.67
N ASN A 122 3.51 -23.68 -5.10
CA ASN A 122 3.80 -23.71 -3.66
C ASN A 122 4.90 -22.71 -3.28
N THR A 123 5.92 -22.54 -4.11
CA THR A 123 6.95 -21.52 -3.89
C THR A 123 6.40 -20.12 -4.12
N TRP A 124 5.57 -19.90 -5.14
CA TRP A 124 4.90 -18.60 -5.33
C TRP A 124 3.98 -18.25 -4.15
N LYS A 125 3.25 -19.23 -3.61
CA LYS A 125 2.49 -19.09 -2.35
C LYS A 125 3.38 -18.71 -1.17
N LEU A 126 4.54 -19.33 -1.04
CA LEU A 126 5.50 -19.04 0.02
C LEU A 126 6.08 -17.63 -0.13
N ILE A 127 6.50 -17.25 -1.34
CA ILE A 127 7.03 -15.92 -1.65
C ILE A 127 5.98 -14.85 -1.34
N ALA A 128 4.74 -15.01 -1.79
CA ALA A 128 3.67 -14.04 -1.51
C ALA A 128 3.42 -13.86 -0.01
N LYS A 129 3.39 -14.97 0.75
CA LYS A 129 3.24 -14.93 2.22
C LYS A 129 4.43 -14.25 2.90
N ALA A 130 5.65 -14.56 2.48
CA ALA A 130 6.87 -13.96 3.02
C ALA A 130 6.90 -12.45 2.71
N SER A 131 6.58 -12.04 1.48
CA SER A 131 6.47 -10.64 1.08
C SER A 131 5.41 -9.89 1.89
N ALA A 132 4.23 -10.49 2.11
CA ALA A 132 3.19 -9.91 2.94
C ALA A 132 3.63 -9.75 4.40
N LEU A 133 4.33 -10.74 4.96
CA LEU A 133 4.88 -10.67 6.31
C LEU A 133 5.96 -9.58 6.43
N CYS A 134 6.90 -9.52 5.49
CA CYS A 134 7.92 -8.48 5.43
C CYS A 134 7.30 -7.08 5.33
N PHE A 135 6.28 -6.91 4.48
CA PHE A 135 5.56 -5.65 4.35
C PHE A 135 4.92 -5.24 5.68
N LEU A 136 4.23 -6.17 6.35
CA LEU A 136 3.60 -5.90 7.64
C LEU A 136 4.63 -5.52 8.73
N LEU A 137 5.78 -6.20 8.78
CA LEU A 137 6.86 -5.86 9.71
C LEU A 137 7.43 -4.46 9.43
N LEU A 138 7.67 -4.12 8.16
CA LEU A 138 8.13 -2.79 7.76
C LEU A 138 7.12 -1.71 8.15
N THR A 139 5.82 -1.96 7.96
CA THR A 139 4.76 -1.05 8.40
C THR A 139 4.78 -0.84 9.91
N LEU A 140 4.94 -1.91 10.71
CA LEU A 140 5.02 -1.79 12.17
C LEU A 140 6.25 -0.99 12.61
N ILE A 141 7.40 -1.19 11.97
CA ILE A 141 8.62 -0.42 12.24
C ILE A 141 8.41 1.05 11.90
N SER A 142 7.80 1.36 10.75
CA SER A 142 7.47 2.73 10.35
C SER A 142 6.55 3.41 11.36
N ILE A 143 5.48 2.72 11.77
CA ILE A 143 4.54 3.23 12.80
C ILE A 143 5.29 3.50 14.12
N ALA A 144 6.17 2.61 14.54
CA ALA A 144 6.94 2.79 15.77
C ALA A 144 7.89 4.00 15.69
N ASP A 145 8.55 4.22 14.55
CA ASP A 145 9.41 5.38 14.30
C ASP A 145 8.61 6.69 14.32
N ASP A 146 7.46 6.73 13.65
CA ASP A 146 6.58 7.91 13.62
C ASP A 146 6.06 8.27 15.01
N LEU A 147 5.61 7.27 15.78
CA LEU A 147 5.20 7.46 17.17
C LEU A 147 6.38 7.97 18.01
N TYR A 148 7.56 7.35 17.88
CA TYR A 148 8.75 7.76 18.63
C TYR A 148 9.13 9.22 18.36
N LYS A 149 9.19 9.63 17.08
CA LYS A 149 9.50 11.01 16.67
C LYS A 149 8.52 12.01 17.28
N VAL A 150 7.22 11.76 17.15
CA VAL A 150 6.18 12.69 17.64
C VAL A 150 6.18 12.78 19.17
N TYR A 151 6.25 11.65 19.89
CA TYR A 151 6.23 11.65 21.36
C TYR A 151 7.52 12.18 21.99
N LYS A 152 8.68 11.95 21.37
CA LYS A 152 9.97 12.50 21.83
C LYS A 152 10.02 14.02 21.69
N HIS A 153 9.57 14.56 20.56
CA HIS A 153 9.52 16.02 20.36
C HIS A 153 8.53 16.69 21.30
N ARG A 154 7.42 16.02 21.63
CA ARG A 154 6.45 16.52 22.63
C ARG A 154 7.03 16.61 24.04
N LYS A 155 7.99 15.75 24.41
CA LYS A 155 8.59 15.71 25.76
C LYS A 155 9.68 16.77 25.98
N ARG A 156 10.09 17.50 24.94
CA ARG A 156 11.11 18.58 24.98
C ARG A 156 10.50 19.99 25.10
N HIS A 157 9.18 20.10 25.00
CA HIS A 157 8.40 21.31 25.29
C HIS A 157 7.61 21.12 26.58
#